data_AF-A0AAD3MZ98-F1
#
_entry.id   AF-A0AAD3MZ98-F1
#
_cell.length_a   1.000
_cell.length_b   1.000
_cell.length_c   1.000
_cell.angle_alpha   90.00
_cell.angle_beta   90.00
_cell.angle_gamma   90.00
#
_symmetry.space_group_name_H-M   'P 1'
#
loop_
_entity.id
_entity.type
_entity.pdbx_description
1 polymer ?
#
loop_
_entity_poly.entity_id
_entity_poly.type
_entity_poly.pdbx_seq_one_letter_code
_entity_poly.pdbx_strand_id
1 'polypeptide(L)'
;MVYEYVCRSLFKADQLMFAMHFVKGMYPELFQENEWDVFTGSIVGEMFKKEEFPSWIDMERHGAVAILKATFPALYQSLCLSDSDLWLSFLQSSQCEQEIPSSIAKKITPFQQLLLVQAVRPDRLQSAMAAFASQALGMKELSPPPLNLRRLYTETLEWEPVLIIISPGADPSQELAELAAETIGRDNYHE
;
A
#
# COMPACT_ATOMS: atom_id res chain seq x y z
N MET A 1 -5.69 -1.46 16.88
CA MET A 1 -6.97 -0.88 17.35
C MET A 1 -7.52 0.16 16.37
N VAL A 2 -6.91 1.34 16.18
CA VAL A 2 -7.47 2.37 15.26
C VAL A 2 -7.48 1.90 13.81
N TYR A 3 -6.36 1.41 13.29
CA TYR A 3 -6.25 0.93 11.91
C TYR A 3 -7.28 -0.17 11.60
N GLU A 4 -7.35 -1.21 12.45
CA GLU A 4 -8.32 -2.30 12.28
C GLU A 4 -9.77 -1.82 12.30
N TYR A 5 -10.11 -0.88 13.20
CA TYR A 5 -11.47 -0.35 13.31
C TYR A 5 -11.87 0.39 12.03
N VAL A 6 -10.99 1.23 11.48
CA VAL A 6 -11.24 1.92 10.20
C VAL A 6 -11.29 0.93 9.04
N CYS A 7 -10.39 -0.06 9.00
CA CYS A 7 -10.37 -1.05 7.93
C CYS A 7 -11.64 -1.91 7.87
N ARG A 8 -12.41 -2.05 8.96
CA ARG A 8 -13.72 -2.72 8.95
C ARG A 8 -14.77 -1.97 8.13
N SER A 9 -14.65 -0.65 8.00
CA SER A 9 -15.57 0.17 7.19
C SER A 9 -15.07 0.44 5.77
N LEU A 10 -13.89 -0.04 5.40
CA LEU A 10 -13.29 0.18 4.08
C LEU A 10 -13.50 -1.02 3.15
N PHE A 11 -13.71 -0.75 1.86
CA PHE A 11 -13.62 -1.78 0.85
C PHE A 11 -12.18 -2.30 0.75
N LYS A 12 -12.02 -3.56 0.34
CA LYS A 12 -10.69 -4.19 0.16
C LYS A 12 -9.76 -3.37 -0.74
N ALA A 13 -10.30 -2.73 -1.78
CA ALA A 13 -9.54 -1.91 -2.72
C ALA A 13 -8.93 -0.65 -2.06
N ASP A 14 -9.58 -0.11 -1.02
CA ASP A 14 -9.20 1.16 -0.39
C ASP A 14 -8.24 0.97 0.79
N GLN A 15 -8.12 -0.25 1.31
CA GLN A 15 -7.31 -0.54 2.50
C GLN A 15 -5.84 -0.15 2.33
N LEU A 16 -5.25 -0.44 1.16
CA LEU A 16 -3.85 -0.10 0.90
C LEU A 16 -3.65 1.42 0.78
N MET A 17 -4.57 2.12 0.12
CA MET A 17 -4.55 3.58 0.04
C MET A 17 -4.61 4.19 1.44
N PHE A 18 -5.56 3.74 2.26
CA PHE A 18 -5.68 4.16 3.65
C PHE A 18 -4.39 3.89 4.43
N ALA A 19 -3.81 2.69 4.31
CA ALA A 19 -2.56 2.34 5.00
C ALA A 19 -1.42 3.31 4.65
N MET A 20 -1.24 3.64 3.37
CA MET A 20 -0.20 4.59 2.94
C MET A 20 -0.42 5.99 3.50
N HIS A 21 -1.65 6.51 3.42
CA HIS A 21 -2.00 7.82 3.99
C HIS A 21 -1.88 7.84 5.52
N PHE A 22 -2.25 6.73 6.17
CA PHE A 22 -2.15 6.58 7.61
C PHE A 22 -0.68 6.59 8.07
N VAL A 23 0.21 5.88 7.37
CA VAL A 23 1.66 5.94 7.60
C VAL A 23 2.19 7.36 7.38
N LYS A 24 1.78 8.04 6.30
CA LYS A 24 2.19 9.43 6.03
C LYS A 24 1.77 10.41 7.12
N GLY A 25 0.57 10.24 7.67
CA GLY A 25 0.06 11.07 8.76
C GLY A 25 0.72 10.78 10.11
N MET A 26 1.01 9.51 10.40
CA MET A 26 1.60 9.07 11.68
C MET A 26 3.11 9.30 11.76
N TYR A 27 3.82 9.08 10.65
CA TYR A 27 5.29 9.08 10.57
C TYR A 27 5.78 9.98 9.43
N PRO A 28 5.52 11.30 9.49
CA PRO A 28 5.91 12.22 8.42
C PRO A 28 7.43 12.24 8.17
N GLU A 29 8.25 11.90 9.15
CA GLU A 29 9.71 11.82 9.07
C GLU A 29 10.24 10.70 8.16
N LEU A 30 9.42 9.71 7.82
CA LEU A 30 9.80 8.66 6.87
C LEU A 30 9.84 9.15 5.41
N PHE A 31 9.35 10.36 5.17
CA PHE A 31 9.18 10.94 3.84
C PHE A 31 9.98 12.24 3.76
N GLN A 32 10.94 12.30 2.86
CA GLN A 32 11.69 13.53 2.59
C GLN A 32 10.86 14.49 1.75
N GLU A 33 11.38 15.70 1.58
CA GLU A 33 10.75 16.75 0.77
C GLU A 33 10.43 16.24 -0.64
N ASN A 34 9.22 16.55 -1.14
CA ASN A 34 8.72 16.16 -2.47
C ASN A 34 8.55 14.65 -2.74
N GLU A 35 9.01 13.74 -1.87
CA GLU A 35 8.91 12.30 -2.10
C GLU A 35 7.46 11.83 -2.21
N TRP A 36 6.60 12.29 -1.30
CA TRP A 36 5.17 11.97 -1.34
C TRP A 36 4.48 12.51 -2.59
N ASP A 37 4.83 13.73 -3.01
CA ASP A 37 4.22 14.38 -4.16
C ASP A 37 4.63 13.73 -5.48
N VAL A 38 5.87 13.23 -5.60
CA VAL A 38 6.28 12.37 -6.71
C VAL A 38 5.51 11.05 -6.67
N PHE A 39 5.40 10.45 -5.49
CA PHE A 39 4.69 9.18 -5.32
C PHE A 39 3.22 9.27 -5.74
N THR A 40 2.52 10.34 -5.37
CA THR A 40 1.12 10.57 -5.76
C THR A 40 0.96 11.11 -7.18
N GLY A 41 2.06 11.41 -7.89
CA GLY A 41 2.03 11.97 -9.24
C GLY A 41 1.64 13.45 -9.31
N SER A 42 1.76 14.18 -8.19
CA SER A 42 1.48 15.62 -8.10
C SER A 42 2.56 16.47 -8.77
N ILE A 43 3.79 15.95 -8.85
CA ILE A 43 4.88 16.56 -9.61
C ILE A 43 4.83 16.06 -11.05
N VAL A 44 4.43 16.94 -11.97
CA VAL A 44 4.48 16.68 -13.41
C VAL A 44 5.85 17.08 -13.91
N GLY A 45 6.60 16.13 -14.49
CA GLY A 45 7.84 16.45 -15.17
C GLY A 45 7.58 17.30 -16.40
N GLU A 46 8.33 18.40 -16.56
CA GLU A 46 8.42 19.08 -17.86
C GLU A 46 8.89 18.07 -18.92
N MET A 47 8.51 18.26 -20.18
CA MET A 47 9.00 17.42 -21.29
C MET A 47 10.53 17.37 -21.28
N PHE A 48 11.08 16.29 -20.72
CA PHE A 48 12.51 16.17 -20.52
C PHE A 48 13.20 16.14 -21.88
N LYS A 49 14.31 16.87 -21.98
CA LYS A 49 15.24 16.78 -23.11
C LYS A 49 15.61 15.30 -23.30
N LYS A 50 16.04 14.93 -24.51
CA LYS A 50 16.48 13.58 -24.86
C LYS A 50 17.56 13.11 -23.87
N GLU A 51 17.15 12.40 -22.82
CA GLU A 51 18.03 11.84 -21.80
C GLU A 51 18.31 10.37 -22.15
N GLU A 52 19.56 9.96 -21.92
CA GLU A 52 19.97 8.57 -22.08
C GLU A 52 19.76 7.83 -20.76
N PHE A 53 18.94 6.78 -20.81
CA PHE A 53 18.72 5.86 -19.71
C PHE A 53 19.37 4.50 -20.01
N PRO A 54 19.73 3.72 -18.97
CA PRO A 54 20.27 2.37 -19.14
C PRO A 54 19.35 1.49 -19.99
N SER A 55 19.92 0.68 -20.87
CA SER A 55 19.16 -0.14 -21.84
C SER A 55 18.27 -1.21 -21.21
N TRP A 56 18.44 -1.51 -19.93
CA TRP A 56 17.61 -2.46 -19.19
C TRP A 56 16.31 -1.84 -18.67
N ILE A 57 16.23 -0.50 -18.61
CA ILE A 57 15.01 0.20 -18.25
C ILE A 57 14.15 0.32 -19.51
N ASP A 58 12.88 -0.08 -19.41
CA ASP A 58 11.95 0.00 -20.52
C ASP A 58 11.71 1.47 -20.93
N MET A 59 11.60 1.72 -22.24
CA MET A 59 11.40 3.06 -22.80
C MET A 59 10.14 3.72 -22.26
N GLU A 60 9.09 2.94 -21.97
CA GLU A 60 7.86 3.43 -21.35
C GLU A 60 8.09 3.99 -19.93
N ARG A 61 9.17 3.54 -19.27
CA ARG A 61 9.54 3.96 -17.90
C ARG A 61 10.46 5.17 -17.87
N HIS A 62 11.03 5.58 -19.01
CA HIS A 62 11.96 6.71 -19.08
C HIS A 62 11.37 7.99 -18.48
N GLY A 63 10.07 8.28 -18.71
CA GLY A 63 9.42 9.45 -18.13
C GLY A 63 9.40 9.43 -16.60
N ALA A 64 9.07 8.28 -15.99
CA ALA A 64 9.05 8.14 -14.54
C ALA A 64 10.45 8.23 -13.92
N VAL A 65 11.45 7.62 -14.57
CA VAL A 65 12.84 7.69 -14.13
C VAL A 65 13.42 9.10 -14.30
N ALA A 66 13.00 9.83 -15.35
CA ALA A 66 13.37 11.23 -15.54
C ALA A 66 12.83 12.13 -14.42
N ILE A 67 11.56 11.94 -14.01
CA ILE A 67 10.99 12.65 -12.86
C ILE A 67 11.78 12.33 -11.59
N LEU A 68 12.07 11.05 -11.33
CA LEU A 68 12.88 10.64 -10.17
C LEU A 68 14.26 11.32 -10.16
N LYS A 69 14.92 11.36 -11.33
CA LYS A 69 16.26 11.96 -11.49
C LYS A 69 16.23 13.49 -11.33
N ALA A 70 15.24 14.15 -11.90
CA ALA A 70 15.11 15.60 -11.84
C ALA A 70 14.76 16.08 -10.42
N THR A 71 13.84 15.40 -9.74
CA THR A 71 13.41 15.76 -8.39
C THR A 71 14.43 15.31 -7.33
N PHE A 72 15.07 14.15 -7.51
CA PHE A 72 16.03 13.59 -6.56
C PHE A 72 17.37 13.20 -7.20
N PRO A 73 18.20 14.17 -7.64
CA PRO A 73 19.48 13.88 -8.28
C PRO A 73 20.42 13.04 -7.40
N ALA A 74 20.46 13.32 -6.09
CA ALA A 74 21.30 12.59 -5.14
C ALA A 74 20.85 11.12 -4.99
N LEU A 75 19.54 10.88 -4.92
CA LEU A 75 18.98 9.54 -4.91
C LEU A 75 19.33 8.80 -6.20
N TYR A 76 19.10 9.41 -7.36
CA TYR A 76 19.42 8.80 -8.66
C TYR A 76 20.90 8.39 -8.75
N GLN A 77 21.82 9.24 -8.31
CA GLN A 77 23.25 8.91 -8.26
C GLN A 77 23.53 7.74 -7.31
N SER A 78 22.88 7.69 -6.15
CA SER A 78 23.06 6.62 -5.17
C SER A 78 22.58 5.25 -5.66
N LEU A 79 21.61 5.22 -6.59
CA LEU A 79 21.04 4.00 -7.17
C LEU A 79 21.97 3.35 -8.20
N CYS A 80 22.93 4.08 -8.77
CA CYS A 80 23.87 3.56 -9.77
C CYS A 80 23.17 2.77 -10.91
N LEU A 81 22.03 3.27 -11.41
CA LEU A 81 21.20 2.55 -12.40
C LEU A 81 21.95 2.21 -13.72
N SER A 82 23.03 2.93 -14.02
CA SER A 82 23.92 2.66 -15.15
C SER A 82 24.69 1.33 -15.03
N ASP A 83 24.81 0.77 -13.82
CA ASP A 83 25.41 -0.55 -13.60
C ASP A 83 24.35 -1.65 -13.81
N SER A 84 24.20 -2.10 -15.06
CA SER A 84 23.20 -3.11 -15.43
C SER A 84 23.37 -4.44 -14.68
N ASP A 85 24.61 -4.84 -14.38
CA ASP A 85 24.90 -6.11 -13.73
C ASP A 85 24.39 -6.13 -12.28
N LEU A 86 24.45 -4.98 -11.61
CA LEU A 86 23.90 -4.78 -10.27
C LEU A 86 22.38 -5.02 -10.22
N TRP A 87 21.66 -4.62 -11.27
CA TRP A 87 20.19 -4.61 -11.31
C TRP A 87 19.57 -5.82 -12.03
N LEU A 88 20.38 -6.70 -12.62
CA LEU A 88 19.91 -7.84 -13.40
C LEU A 88 19.07 -8.82 -12.56
N SER A 89 19.48 -9.08 -11.32
CA SER A 89 18.73 -9.92 -10.37
C SER A 89 17.38 -9.30 -10.01
N PHE A 90 17.38 -8.01 -9.64
CA PHE A 90 16.17 -7.23 -9.37
C PHE A 90 15.18 -7.28 -10.55
N LEU A 91 15.67 -7.16 -11.78
CA LEU A 91 14.82 -7.19 -12.97
C LEU A 91 14.19 -8.57 -13.23
N GLN A 92 14.93 -9.65 -12.99
CA GLN A 92 14.45 -11.02 -13.23
C GLN A 92 13.57 -11.54 -12.09
N SER A 93 13.64 -10.92 -10.92
CA SER A 93 12.93 -11.38 -9.73
C SER A 93 11.42 -11.15 -9.80
N SER A 94 10.67 -12.14 -9.31
CA SER A 94 9.24 -12.02 -9.03
C SER A 94 8.95 -11.34 -7.70
N GLN A 95 9.98 -11.07 -6.88
CA GLN A 95 9.91 -10.39 -5.59
C GLN A 95 10.97 -9.28 -5.53
N CYS A 96 11.07 -8.48 -6.60
CA CYS A 96 12.14 -7.48 -6.75
C CYS A 96 12.19 -6.48 -5.59
N GLU A 97 11.05 -6.21 -4.94
CA GLU A 97 10.96 -5.34 -3.77
C GLU A 97 11.75 -5.85 -2.54
N GLN A 98 12.04 -7.15 -2.48
CA GLN A 98 12.86 -7.78 -1.42
C GLN A 98 14.32 -8.01 -1.87
N GLU A 99 14.58 -7.96 -3.17
CA GLU A 99 15.87 -8.28 -3.78
C GLU A 99 16.59 -7.04 -4.33
N ILE A 100 16.36 -5.88 -3.69
CA ILE A 100 17.14 -4.68 -3.97
C ILE A 100 18.61 -4.95 -3.61
N PRO A 101 19.57 -4.61 -4.47
CA PRO A 101 20.98 -4.87 -4.22
C PRO A 101 21.42 -4.33 -2.86
N SER A 102 22.04 -5.17 -2.03
CA SER A 102 22.35 -4.83 -0.63
C SER A 102 23.27 -3.60 -0.47
N SER A 103 24.10 -3.32 -1.47
CA SER A 103 24.93 -2.12 -1.55
C SER A 103 24.12 -0.83 -1.72
N ILE A 104 22.93 -0.92 -2.34
CA ILE A 104 21.99 0.16 -2.57
C ILE A 104 21.00 0.25 -1.42
N ALA A 105 20.43 -0.88 -0.98
CA ALA A 105 19.43 -0.93 0.10
C ALA A 105 19.91 -0.26 1.40
N LYS A 106 21.22 -0.28 1.68
CA LYS A 106 21.84 0.40 2.84
C LYS A 106 21.96 1.92 2.70
N LYS A 107 21.83 2.46 1.49
CA LYS A 107 22.04 3.88 1.17
C LYS A 107 20.73 4.66 1.00
N ILE A 108 19.61 3.97 0.84
CA ILE A 108 18.31 4.58 0.54
C ILE A 108 17.29 4.24 1.62
N THR A 109 16.32 5.12 1.83
CA THR A 109 15.25 4.90 2.80
C THR A 109 14.23 3.87 2.29
N PRO A 110 13.42 3.25 3.17
CA PRO A 110 12.34 2.37 2.73
C PRO A 110 11.34 3.04 1.77
N PHE A 111 11.06 4.34 1.94
CA PHE A 111 10.18 5.06 1.02
C PHE A 111 10.86 5.34 -0.34
N GLN A 112 12.17 5.60 -0.36
CA GLN A 112 12.93 5.73 -1.61
C GLN A 112 13.00 4.40 -2.39
N GLN A 113 12.98 3.26 -1.70
CA GLN A 113 12.81 1.95 -2.36
C GLN A 113 11.46 1.85 -3.07
N LEU A 114 10.38 2.38 -2.49
CA LEU A 114 9.07 2.47 -3.17
C LEU A 114 9.14 3.34 -4.41
N LEU A 115 9.78 4.52 -4.34
CA LEU A 115 9.93 5.40 -5.49
C LEU A 115 10.72 4.74 -6.63
N LEU A 116 11.76 3.97 -6.30
CA LEU A 116 12.49 3.15 -7.26
C LEU A 116 11.58 2.11 -7.94
N VAL A 117 10.85 1.32 -7.14
CA VAL A 117 9.93 0.29 -7.67
C VAL A 117 8.85 0.95 -8.51
N GLN A 118 8.27 2.07 -8.06
CA GLN A 118 7.29 2.84 -8.81
C GLN A 118 7.86 3.32 -10.15
N ALA A 119 9.10 3.80 -10.18
CA ALA A 119 9.71 4.31 -11.40
C ALA A 119 10.04 3.18 -12.39
N VAL A 120 10.54 2.04 -11.93
CA VAL A 120 11.14 1.00 -12.79
C VAL A 120 10.26 -0.25 -12.95
N ARG A 121 9.58 -0.71 -11.89
CA ARG A 121 8.77 -1.94 -11.83
C ARG A 121 7.38 -1.68 -11.23
N PRO A 122 6.52 -0.88 -11.90
CA PRO A 122 5.21 -0.54 -11.37
C PRO A 122 4.29 -1.76 -11.16
N ASP A 123 4.57 -2.87 -11.86
CA ASP A 123 3.91 -4.16 -11.69
C ASP A 123 4.07 -4.74 -10.27
N ARG A 124 5.14 -4.35 -9.57
CA ARG A 124 5.43 -4.78 -8.19
C ARG A 124 5.07 -3.74 -7.14
N LEU A 125 4.56 -2.57 -7.55
CA LEU A 125 4.30 -1.45 -6.65
C LEU A 125 3.30 -1.80 -5.54
N GLN A 126 2.24 -2.55 -5.84
CA GLN A 126 1.24 -2.96 -4.85
C GLN A 126 1.87 -3.80 -3.72
N SER A 127 2.73 -4.76 -4.08
CA SER A 127 3.41 -5.62 -3.09
C SER A 127 4.43 -4.81 -2.28
N ALA A 128 5.17 -3.93 -2.95
CA ALA A 128 6.12 -3.05 -2.29
C ALA A 128 5.44 -2.10 -1.29
N MET A 129 4.33 -1.46 -1.68
CA MET A 129 3.53 -0.59 -0.79
C MET A 129 3.01 -1.37 0.43
N ALA A 130 2.52 -2.59 0.23
CA ALA A 130 2.04 -3.43 1.32
C ALA A 130 3.16 -3.82 2.28
N ALA A 131 4.36 -4.12 1.78
CA ALA A 131 5.53 -4.41 2.60
C ALA A 131 5.97 -3.17 3.40
N PHE A 132 6.06 -2.01 2.74
CA PHE A 132 6.42 -0.74 3.39
C PHE A 132 5.43 -0.37 4.50
N ALA A 133 4.13 -0.38 4.21
CA ALA A 133 3.13 -0.01 5.20
C ALA A 133 3.05 -1.03 6.36
N SER A 134 3.18 -2.33 6.07
CA SER A 134 3.31 -3.37 7.12
C SER A 134 4.49 -3.09 8.04
N GLN A 135 5.66 -2.81 7.46
CA GLN A 135 6.88 -2.51 8.21
C GLN A 135 6.74 -1.24 9.05
N ALA A 136 6.24 -0.15 8.46
CA ALA A 136 6.08 1.14 9.14
C ALA A 136 5.06 1.09 10.29
N LEU A 137 3.98 0.32 10.12
CA LEU A 137 2.96 0.13 11.16
C LEU A 137 3.30 -0.97 12.17
N GLY A 138 4.39 -1.72 11.96
CA GLY A 138 4.76 -2.86 12.81
C GLY A 138 3.73 -4.00 12.75
N MET A 139 3.04 -4.14 11.61
CA MET A 139 1.98 -5.12 11.39
C MET A 139 2.50 -6.28 10.54
N LYS A 140 2.09 -7.50 10.87
CA LYS A 140 2.40 -8.67 10.03
C LYS A 140 1.62 -8.66 8.72
N GLU A 141 0.36 -8.24 8.78
CA GLU A 141 -0.56 -8.17 7.65
C GLU A 141 -1.39 -6.89 7.75
N LEU A 142 -1.61 -6.22 6.61
CA LEU A 142 -2.45 -5.02 6.53
C LEU A 142 -3.94 -5.33 6.44
N SER A 143 -4.30 -6.56 6.09
CA SER A 143 -5.70 -6.97 5.99
C SER A 143 -6.32 -7.11 7.39
N PRO A 144 -7.49 -6.51 7.65
CA PRO A 144 -8.19 -6.73 8.90
C PRO A 144 -8.64 -8.20 9.01
N PRO A 145 -8.87 -8.70 10.23
CA PRO A 145 -9.46 -10.02 10.41
C PRO A 145 -10.83 -10.10 9.72
N PRO A 146 -11.25 -11.31 9.28
CA PRO A 146 -12.56 -11.50 8.68
C PRO A 146 -13.67 -11.04 9.64
N LEU A 147 -14.76 -10.52 9.07
CA LEU A 147 -15.94 -10.13 9.84
C LEU A 147 -16.46 -11.35 10.60
N ASN A 148 -16.74 -11.16 11.89
CA ASN A 148 -17.37 -12.15 12.74
C ASN A 148 -18.47 -11.45 13.52
N LEU A 149 -19.73 -11.73 13.17
CA LEU A 149 -20.88 -11.04 13.75
C LEU A 149 -21.00 -11.28 15.26
N ARG A 150 -20.61 -12.47 15.76
CA ARG A 150 -20.61 -12.76 17.21
C ARG A 150 -19.63 -11.88 17.97
N ARG A 151 -18.41 -11.70 17.43
CA ARG A 151 -17.43 -10.79 18.01
C ARG A 151 -17.94 -9.35 17.96
N LEU A 152 -18.48 -8.93 16.81
CA LEU A 152 -19.03 -7.58 16.66
C LEU A 152 -20.14 -7.30 17.67
N TYR A 153 -21.06 -8.25 17.90
CA TYR A 153 -22.13 -8.12 18.89
C TYR A 153 -21.62 -7.79 20.30
N THR A 154 -20.48 -8.33 20.71
CA THR A 154 -19.87 -8.01 22.02
C THR A 154 -19.28 -6.61 22.10
N GLU A 155 -19.04 -5.97 20.95
CA GLU A 155 -18.47 -4.62 20.84
C GLU A 155 -19.55 -3.55 20.61
N THR A 156 -20.81 -3.93 20.35
CA THR A 156 -21.93 -3.02 20.02
C THR A 156 -22.73 -2.57 21.24
N LEU A 157 -23.40 -1.43 21.12
CA LEU A 157 -24.27 -0.83 22.15
C LEU A 157 -25.67 -0.57 21.60
N GLU A 158 -26.68 -0.64 22.46
CA GLU A 158 -28.10 -0.52 22.10
C GLU A 158 -28.50 0.85 21.51
N TRP A 159 -27.67 1.88 21.71
CA TRP A 159 -27.89 3.24 21.25
C TRP A 159 -27.07 3.61 20.00
N GLU A 160 -26.21 2.70 19.51
CA GLU A 160 -25.49 2.85 18.25
C GLU A 160 -25.92 1.78 17.24
N PRO A 161 -26.68 2.14 16.18
CA PRO A 161 -27.11 1.18 15.19
C PRO A 161 -25.93 0.65 14.37
N VAL A 162 -25.95 -0.64 14.04
CA VAL A 162 -24.95 -1.28 13.19
C VAL A 162 -25.35 -1.17 11.72
N LEU A 163 -24.50 -0.54 10.91
CA LEU A 163 -24.67 -0.46 9.46
C LEU A 163 -23.80 -1.53 8.77
N ILE A 164 -24.43 -2.41 7.99
CA ILE A 164 -23.72 -3.41 7.17
C ILE A 164 -23.79 -3.00 5.70
N ILE A 165 -22.63 -2.78 5.09
CA ILE A 165 -22.52 -2.45 3.66
C ILE A 165 -22.31 -3.75 2.88
N ILE A 166 -23.22 -4.06 1.96
CA ILE A 166 -23.18 -5.27 1.15
C ILE A 166 -22.55 -5.02 -0.22
N SER A 167 -21.82 -6.02 -0.72
CA SER A 167 -21.43 -6.13 -2.12
C SER A 167 -22.41 -7.04 -2.88
N PRO A 168 -22.51 -6.94 -4.22
CA PRO A 168 -23.34 -7.87 -5.00
C PRO A 168 -23.06 -9.33 -4.65
N GLY A 169 -24.10 -10.08 -4.31
CA GLY A 169 -24.01 -11.49 -3.91
C GLY A 169 -23.67 -11.76 -2.45
N ALA A 170 -23.46 -10.72 -1.62
CA ALA A 170 -23.33 -10.87 -0.17
C ALA A 170 -24.66 -10.52 0.53
N ASP A 171 -25.21 -11.48 1.27
CA ASP A 171 -26.43 -11.31 2.06
C ASP A 171 -26.19 -11.77 3.52
N PRO A 172 -26.15 -10.85 4.50
CA PRO A 172 -25.90 -11.19 5.90
C PRO A 172 -27.15 -11.72 6.64
N SER A 173 -28.32 -11.75 6.01
CA SER A 173 -29.60 -11.99 6.69
C SER A 173 -29.66 -13.34 7.40
N GLN A 174 -29.13 -14.40 6.77
CA GLN A 174 -29.08 -15.72 7.39
C GLN A 174 -28.15 -15.74 8.62
N GLU A 175 -26.96 -15.15 8.50
CA GLU A 175 -25.98 -15.12 9.59
C GLU A 175 -26.48 -14.28 10.78
N LEU A 176 -27.22 -13.20 10.51
CA LEU A 176 -27.89 -12.38 11.52
C LEU A 176 -29.02 -13.15 12.22
N ALA A 177 -29.87 -13.85 11.47
CA ALA A 177 -30.95 -14.64 12.03
C ALA A 177 -30.43 -15.79 12.91
N GLU A 178 -29.35 -16.45 12.49
CA GLU A 178 -28.66 -17.47 13.28
C GLU A 178 -28.07 -16.89 14.57
N LEU A 179 -27.38 -15.74 14.49
CA LEU A 179 -26.84 -15.06 15.68
C LEU A 179 -27.95 -14.64 16.65
N ALA A 180 -29.07 -14.11 16.15
CA ALA A 180 -30.19 -13.69 16.98
C ALA A 180 -30.85 -14.89 17.67
N ALA A 181 -31.05 -16.00 16.95
CA ALA A 181 -31.61 -17.23 17.51
C ALA A 181 -30.79 -17.77 18.69
N GLU A 182 -29.46 -17.65 18.62
CA GLU A 182 -28.57 -18.11 19.69
C GLU A 182 -28.44 -17.14 20.87
N THR A 183 -28.53 -15.82 20.62
CA THR A 183 -28.25 -14.80 21.63
C THR A 183 -29.49 -14.32 22.37
N ILE A 184 -30.57 -14.06 21.64
CA ILE A 184 -31.82 -13.50 22.18
C ILE A 184 -33.04 -14.40 21.95
N GLY A 185 -32.91 -15.47 21.16
CA GLY A 185 -34.00 -16.36 20.79
C GLY A 185 -34.78 -15.86 19.57
N ARG A 186 -35.33 -16.80 18.79
CA ARG A 186 -35.96 -16.51 17.48
C ARG A 186 -37.13 -15.53 17.55
N ASP A 187 -37.89 -15.56 18.64
CA ASP A 187 -39.10 -14.73 18.80
C ASP A 187 -38.78 -13.24 19.03
N ASN A 188 -37.53 -12.90 19.32
CA ASN A 188 -37.07 -11.54 19.58
C ASN A 188 -36.34 -10.90 18.38
N TYR A 189 -36.27 -11.60 17.23
CA TYR A 189 -35.71 -11.08 15.99
C TYR A 189 -36.83 -10.73 15.00
N HIS A 190 -36.77 -9.52 14.44
CA HIS A 190 -37.72 -9.02 13.45
C HIS A 190 -36.96 -8.50 12.24
N GLU A 191 -37.33 -8.98 11.05
CA GLU A 191 -36.77 -8.58 9.76
C GLU A 191 -37.49 -7.37 9.17
#